data_AF-A0A2S3QUZ4-F1
#
_entry.id   AF-A0A2S3QUZ4-F1
#
_cell.length_a   1.000
_cell.length_b   1.000
_cell.length_c   1.000
_cell.angle_alpha   90.00
_cell.angle_beta   90.00
_cell.angle_gamma   90.00
#
_symmetry.space_group_name_H-M   'P 1'
#
loop_
_entity.id
_entity.type
_entity.pdbx_description
1 polymer ?
#
loop_
_entity_poly.entity_id
_entity_poly.type
_entity_poly.pdbx_seq_one_letter_code
_entity_poly.pdbx_strand_id
1 'polypeptide(L)'
;APDRYDWKLLGKKEIYIPYNNYKVSSPEVKYEELLKPGHLDPQYTRYELHRVWVVEGTLKPGARHIYSKRTLYLDEDSWSAAVV
;
A
#
# COMPACT_ATOMS: atom_id res chain seq x y z
N ALA A 1 12.36 9.28 -4.92
CA ALA A 1 12.68 9.80 -6.26
C ALA A 1 11.43 9.86 -7.15
N PRO A 2 10.37 10.58 -6.76
CA PRO A 2 9.22 10.78 -7.64
C PRO A 2 9.55 11.66 -8.85
N ASP A 3 10.57 12.51 -8.75
CA ASP A 3 11.10 13.39 -9.79
C ASP A 3 11.56 12.65 -11.08
N ARG A 4 11.98 11.39 -10.95
CA ARG A 4 12.52 10.56 -12.03
C ARG A 4 11.45 9.91 -12.92
N TYR A 5 10.18 10.04 -12.56
CA TYR A 5 9.08 9.38 -13.25
C TYR A 5 8.15 10.43 -13.89
N ASP A 6 7.61 10.08 -15.06
CA ASP A 6 6.44 10.72 -15.62
C ASP A 6 5.19 10.04 -15.03
N TRP A 7 4.39 10.83 -14.30
CA TRP A 7 3.24 10.34 -13.57
C TRP A 7 1.95 10.56 -14.35
N LYS A 8 1.11 9.53 -14.38
CA LYS A 8 -0.23 9.55 -14.98
C LYS A 8 -1.25 9.10 -13.96
N LEU A 9 -2.29 9.90 -13.76
CA LEU A 9 -3.47 9.51 -12.99
C LEU A 9 -4.33 8.57 -13.85
N LEU A 10 -4.46 7.31 -13.44
CA LEU A 10 -5.27 6.32 -14.14
C LEU A 10 -6.75 6.38 -13.72
N GLY A 11 -7.05 6.96 -12.56
CA GLY A 11 -8.42 7.17 -12.07
C GLY A 11 -8.62 6.62 -10.66
N LYS A 12 -9.89 6.43 -10.29
CA LYS A 12 -10.30 5.86 -8.99
C LYS A 12 -10.67 4.39 -9.12
N LYS A 13 -10.39 3.62 -8.08
CA LYS A 13 -10.86 2.23 -7.93
C LYS A 13 -11.20 1.97 -6.46
N GLU A 14 -12.14 1.07 -6.20
CA GLU A 14 -12.36 0.53 -4.86
C GLU A 14 -11.52 -0.73 -4.68
N ILE A 15 -10.69 -0.74 -3.64
CA ILE A 15 -9.87 -1.90 -3.26
C ILE A 15 -9.90 -2.10 -1.74
N TYR A 16 -9.68 -3.33 -1.30
CA TYR A 16 -9.47 -3.64 0.10
C TYR A 16 -8.03 -3.28 0.50
N ILE A 17 -7.86 -2.37 1.44
CA ILE A 17 -6.55 -1.98 1.98
C ILE A 17 -6.44 -2.37 3.46
N PRO A 18 -5.23 -2.72 3.97
CA PRO A 18 -5.02 -2.88 5.39
C PRO A 18 -5.27 -1.54 6.10
N TYR A 19 -6.20 -1.52 7.06
CA TYR A 19 -6.57 -0.28 7.74
C TYR A 19 -6.92 -0.57 9.21
N ASN A 20 -6.57 0.36 10.11
CA ASN A 20 -6.87 0.24 11.55
C ASN A 20 -6.43 -1.09 12.19
N ASN A 21 -5.24 -1.59 11.86
CA ASN A 21 -4.65 -2.82 12.40
C ASN A 21 -4.19 -2.72 13.87
N TYR A 22 -4.93 -2.02 14.74
CA TYR A 22 -4.51 -1.77 16.13
C TYR A 22 -4.32 -3.06 16.95
N LYS A 23 -5.07 -4.12 16.61
CA LYS A 23 -4.94 -5.43 17.28
C LYS A 23 -3.53 -6.03 17.15
N VAL A 24 -2.83 -5.75 16.04
CA VAL A 24 -1.44 -6.18 15.82
C VAL A 24 -0.49 -5.55 16.84
N SER A 25 -0.82 -4.36 17.36
CA SER A 25 -0.04 -3.64 18.37
C SER A 25 -0.63 -3.76 19.79
N SER A 26 -1.67 -4.57 19.98
CA SER A 26 -2.32 -4.73 21.28
C SER A 26 -1.42 -5.55 22.21
N PRO A 27 -1.23 -5.16 23.49
CA PRO A 27 -0.52 -5.97 24.47
C PRO A 27 -1.24 -7.29 24.80
N GLU A 28 -2.51 -7.43 24.41
CA GLU A 28 -3.31 -8.64 24.60
C GLU A 28 -2.96 -9.76 23.61
N VAL A 29 -2.32 -9.42 22.48
CA VAL A 29 -1.98 -10.39 21.44
C VAL A 29 -0.53 -10.83 21.62
N LYS A 30 -0.31 -12.12 21.85
CA LYS A 30 1.04 -12.68 22.00
C LYS A 30 1.71 -12.83 20.63
N TYR A 31 3.02 -12.59 20.58
CA TYR A 31 3.80 -12.76 19.36
C TYR A 31 3.71 -14.17 18.76
N GLU A 32 3.62 -15.21 19.59
CA GLU A 32 3.46 -16.61 19.14
C GLU A 32 2.13 -16.86 18.39
N GLU A 33 1.09 -16.08 18.70
CA GLU A 33 -0.21 -16.15 18.05
C GLU A 33 -0.23 -15.29 16.79
N LEU A 34 0.38 -14.10 16.86
CA LEU A 34 0.43 -13.11 15.78
C LEU A 34 1.36 -13.52 14.63
N LEU A 35 2.56 -14.04 14.93
CA LEU A 35 3.58 -14.36 13.94
C LEU A 35 3.45 -15.82 13.49
N LYS A 36 2.77 -16.03 12.37
CA LYS A 36 2.75 -17.33 11.68
C LYS A 36 3.91 -17.42 10.68
N PRO A 37 4.35 -18.62 10.29
CA PRO A 37 5.38 -18.76 9.26
C PRO A 37 5.00 -18.00 7.98
N GLY A 38 5.80 -17.00 7.62
CA GLY A 38 5.68 -16.25 6.37
C GLY A 38 4.77 -15.01 6.41
N HIS A 39 3.80 -14.91 7.33
CA HIS A 39 2.90 -13.74 7.41
C HIS A 39 2.30 -13.54 8.81
N LEU A 40 1.80 -12.33 9.07
CA LEU A 40 0.97 -12.06 10.25
C LEU A 40 -0.32 -12.88 10.18
N ASP A 41 -0.82 -13.34 11.31
CA ASP A 41 -2.10 -14.03 11.38
C ASP A 41 -3.23 -13.07 10.92
N PRO A 42 -3.95 -13.40 9.83
CA PRO A 42 -4.97 -12.52 9.27
C PRO A 42 -6.10 -12.18 10.24
N GLN A 43 -6.34 -13.00 11.28
CA GLN A 43 -7.38 -12.76 12.28
C GLN A 43 -7.16 -11.45 13.08
N TYR A 44 -5.92 -10.99 13.19
CA TYR A 44 -5.56 -9.74 13.86
C TYR A 44 -5.35 -8.59 12.88
N THR A 45 -5.47 -8.86 11.58
CA THR A 45 -5.44 -7.84 10.53
C THR A 45 -6.86 -7.50 10.09
N ARG A 46 -7.05 -6.28 9.62
CA ARG A 46 -8.31 -5.74 9.14
C ARG A 46 -8.07 -5.11 7.78
N TYR A 47 -8.91 -5.54 6.84
CA TYR A 47 -9.00 -4.94 5.52
C TYR A 47 -10.33 -4.24 5.43
N GLU A 48 -10.30 -3.01 4.91
CA GLU A 48 -11.49 -2.21 4.68
C GLU A 48 -11.56 -1.86 3.20
N LEU A 49 -12.77 -1.76 2.66
CA LEU A 49 -12.98 -1.30 1.30
C LEU A 49 -12.81 0.22 1.26
N HIS A 50 -11.81 0.69 0.52
CA HIS A 50 -11.51 2.10 0.37
C HIS A 50 -11.44 2.48 -1.10
N ARG A 51 -11.78 3.74 -1.39
CA ARG A 51 -11.55 4.34 -2.71
C ARG A 51 -10.12 4.82 -2.77
N VAL A 52 -9.41 4.39 -3.81
CA VAL A 52 -8.02 4.76 -4.05
C VAL A 52 -7.85 5.40 -5.41
N TRP A 53 -6.95 6.37 -5.50
CA TRP A 53 -6.44 6.90 -6.74
C TRP A 53 -5.27 6.06 -7.23
N VAL A 54 -5.37 5.56 -8.46
CA VAL A 54 -4.30 4.78 -9.09
C VAL A 54 -3.43 5.73 -9.89
N VAL A 55 -2.16 5.84 -9.51
CA VAL A 55 -1.16 6.68 -10.18
C VAL A 55 -0.05 5.80 -10.73
N GLU A 56 0.20 5.91 -12.02
CA GLU A 56 1.24 5.15 -12.71
C GLU A 56 2.43 6.06 -13.02
N GLY A 57 3.62 5.64 -12.61
CA GLY A 57 4.89 6.32 -12.89
C GLY A 57 5.72 5.52 -13.88
N THR A 58 6.09 6.12 -15.01
CA THR A 58 7.03 5.55 -15.98
C THR A 58 8.37 6.28 -15.90
N LEU A 59 9.48 5.55 -15.87
CA LEU A 59 10.82 6.15 -15.72
C LEU A 59 11.12 7.07 -16.90
N LYS A 60 11.53 8.31 -16.61
CA LYS A 60 11.88 9.30 -17.62
C LYS A 60 13.04 8.82 -18.50
N PRO A 61 13.07 9.17 -19.79
CA PRO A 61 14.23 8.94 -20.64
C PRO A 61 15.51 9.51 -20.02
N GLY A 62 16.58 8.72 -19.97
CA GLY A 62 17.86 9.12 -19.40
C GLY A 62 17.97 9.06 -17.87
N ALA A 63 16.86 8.84 -17.15
CA ALA A 63 16.91 8.59 -15.72
C ALA A 63 17.31 7.14 -15.42
N ARG A 64 18.17 6.93 -14.43
CA ARG A 64 18.58 5.59 -13.98
C ARG A 64 17.81 5.19 -12.72
N HIS A 65 17.05 4.11 -12.81
CA HIS A 65 16.37 3.47 -11.69
C HIS A 65 16.16 1.97 -11.98
N ILE A 66 16.10 1.12 -10.95
CA ILE A 66 15.92 -0.34 -11.11
C ILE A 66 14.51 -0.69 -11.63
N TYR A 67 13.50 0.06 -11.21
CA TYR A 67 12.12 -0.09 -11.68
C TYR A 67 11.83 0.91 -12.82
N SER A 68 11.52 0.38 -14.00
CA SER A 68 11.09 1.17 -15.17
C SER A 68 9.66 1.69 -15.06
N LYS A 69 8.82 1.01 -14.26
CA LYS A 69 7.41 1.34 -14.05
C LYS A 69 7.00 1.09 -12.60
N ARG A 70 6.11 1.93 -12.08
CA ARG A 70 5.52 1.81 -10.74
C ARG A 70 4.04 2.17 -10.77
N THR A 71 3.24 1.50 -9.95
CA THR A 71 1.82 1.81 -9.76
C THR A 71 1.59 2.06 -8.29
N LEU A 72 1.12 3.24 -7.94
CA LEU A 72 0.79 3.64 -6.57
C LEU A 72 -0.72 3.68 -6.41
N TYR A 73 -1.20 3.17 -5.29
CA TYR A 73 -2.59 3.29 -4.88
C TYR A 73 -2.64 4.26 -3.70
N LEU A 74 -3.10 5.48 -3.96
CA LEU A 74 -3.24 6.53 -2.97
C LEU A 74 -4.64 6.45 -2.37
N ASP A 75 -4.72 6.28 -1.06
CA ASP A 75 -5.99 6.32 -0.34
C ASP A 75 -6.64 7.70 -0.45
N GLU A 76 -7.95 7.75 -0.73
CA GLU A 76 -8.66 9.01 -0.97
C GLU A 76 -8.86 9.83 0.31
N ASP A 77 -8.99 9.16 1.46
CA ASP A 77 -9.27 9.82 2.74
C ASP A 77 -7.99 10.37 3.38
N SER A 78 -6.92 9.56 3.40
CA SER A 78 -5.65 9.90 4.05
C SER A 78 -4.59 10.49 3.12
N TRP A 79 -4.76 10.38 1.80
CA TRP A 79 -3.75 10.69 0.78
C TRP A 79 -2.44 9.89 0.91
N SER A 80 -2.43 8.86 1.75
CA SER A 80 -1.28 7.98 1.94
C SER A 80 -1.17 6.95 0.81
N ALA A 81 0.05 6.53 0.49
CA ALA A 81 0.26 5.40 -0.43
C ALA A 81 -0.07 4.10 0.31
N ALA A 82 -1.32 3.65 0.18
CA ALA A 82 -1.82 2.47 0.88
C ALA A 82 -1.26 1.16 0.31
N VAL A 83 -0.97 1.14 -1.00
CA VAL A 83 -0.36 -0.01 -1.70
C VAL A 83 0.64 0.51 -2.74
N VAL A 84 1.81 -0.12 -2.81
CA VAL A 84 2.98 0.28 -3.64
C VAL A 84 3.52 -0.92 -4.41
#